data_AF-A0A1I1LCH6-F1
#
_entry.id   AF-A0A1I1LCH6-F1
#
_cell.length_a   1.000
_cell.length_b   1.000
_cell.length_c   1.000
_cell.angle_alpha   90.00
_cell.angle_beta   90.00
_cell.angle_gamma   90.00
#
_symmetry.space_group_name_H-M   'P 1'
#
loop_
_entity.id
_entity.type
_entity.pdbx_description
1 polymer ?
#
loop_
_entity_poly.entity_id
_entity_poly.type
_entity_poly.pdbx_seq_one_letter_code
_entity_poly.pdbx_strand_id
1 'polypeptide(L)'
;MNRKLASVLGTLVLGAAAVLVTPGTAQAAYPTCNAQKVKYVSGSLFTYQPYYTGTGSRNCVMGYGAQSNGVYALQNAIDFCYRNISVDGIYGPQTRQAVWDVQAEENVGRDGVYGPVTRKAMEWPLYEGGRGGGFKGCTEPGF
;
A
#
# COMPACT_ATOMS: atom_id res chain seq x y z
N MET A 1 22.82 -0.58 -68.74
CA MET A 1 21.69 -1.54 -68.84
C MET A 1 21.89 -2.66 -67.82
N ASN A 2 21.13 -2.59 -66.72
CA ASN A 2 20.45 -3.63 -65.94
C ASN A 2 21.13 -4.97 -65.50
N ARG A 3 21.35 -5.06 -64.16
CA ARG A 3 20.82 -6.05 -63.17
C ARG A 3 21.28 -7.54 -63.30
N LYS A 4 21.81 -8.23 -62.28
CA LYS A 4 21.22 -8.51 -60.94
C LYS A 4 22.28 -8.96 -59.88
N LEU A 5 21.87 -8.84 -58.61
CA LEU A 5 22.55 -9.08 -57.33
C LEU A 5 22.42 -10.53 -56.77
N ALA A 6 23.22 -10.77 -55.71
CA ALA A 6 23.20 -11.83 -54.66
C ALA A 6 24.15 -13.03 -54.93
N SER A 7 25.05 -13.45 -54.02
CA SER A 7 24.81 -13.77 -52.60
C SER A 7 26.09 -13.81 -51.73
N VAL A 8 25.98 -13.24 -50.52
CA VAL A 8 26.36 -13.72 -49.16
C VAL A 8 27.72 -14.39 -48.91
N LEU A 9 28.51 -13.84 -47.96
CA LEU A 9 28.94 -14.48 -46.69
C LEU A 9 30.15 -13.73 -46.08
N GLY A 10 30.03 -13.34 -44.81
CA GLY A 10 31.17 -12.81 -44.04
C GLY A 10 30.77 -11.94 -42.86
N THR A 11 30.09 -12.51 -41.87
CA THR A 11 29.77 -11.87 -40.59
C THR A 11 31.05 -11.60 -39.80
N LEU A 12 31.29 -10.34 -39.45
CA LEU A 12 32.29 -9.93 -38.48
C LEU A 12 31.64 -8.92 -37.53
N VAL A 13 31.18 -9.40 -36.36
CA VAL A 13 30.78 -8.54 -35.25
C VAL A 13 31.52 -9.03 -34.01
N LEU A 14 32.63 -8.36 -33.70
CA LEU A 14 33.26 -8.42 -32.38
C LEU A 14 32.31 -7.75 -31.38
N GLY A 15 31.94 -8.49 -30.34
CA GLY A 15 30.91 -8.13 -29.38
C GLY A 15 31.24 -6.90 -28.55
N ALA A 16 30.37 -5.88 -28.63
CA ALA A 16 30.13 -4.99 -27.52
C ALA A 16 28.98 -5.60 -26.70
N ALA A 17 29.27 -6.05 -25.48
CA ALA A 17 28.22 -6.39 -24.51
C ALA A 17 27.52 -5.10 -24.09
N ALA A 18 26.55 -4.66 -24.90
CA ALA A 18 25.61 -3.64 -24.51
C ALA A 18 24.74 -4.24 -23.40
N VAL A 19 25.05 -3.93 -22.14
CA VAL A 19 24.11 -4.13 -21.04
C VAL A 19 22.92 -3.23 -21.36
N LEU A 20 21.87 -3.82 -21.91
CA LEU A 20 20.58 -3.17 -22.03
C LEU A 20 20.09 -2.92 -20.60
N VAL A 21 20.41 -1.75 -20.05
CA VAL A 21 19.68 -1.19 -18.92
C VAL A 21 18.30 -0.87 -19.47
N THR A 22 17.40 -1.86 -19.47
CA THR A 22 15.98 -1.57 -19.63
C THR A 22 15.65 -0.59 -18.50
N PRO A 23 15.09 0.61 -18.79
CA PRO A 23 14.57 1.43 -17.72
C PRO A 23 13.54 0.57 -16.98
N GLY A 24 13.88 0.13 -15.77
CA GLY A 24 12.90 -0.47 -14.88
C GLY A 24 11.75 0.53 -14.82
N THR A 25 10.55 0.08 -15.15
CA THR A 25 9.37 0.93 -15.10
C THR A 25 9.38 1.61 -13.74
N ALA A 26 9.52 2.94 -13.74
CA ALA A 26 9.46 3.71 -12.51
C ALA A 26 8.06 3.45 -11.94
N GLN A 27 7.96 2.54 -10.97
CA GLN A 27 6.78 2.43 -10.14
C GLN A 27 6.61 3.84 -9.57
N ALA A 28 5.55 4.55 -9.95
CA ALA A 28 5.27 5.86 -9.41
C ALA A 28 5.30 5.71 -7.88
N ALA A 29 6.30 6.32 -7.23
CA ALA A 29 6.45 6.21 -5.80
C ALA A 29 5.18 6.77 -5.18
N TYR A 30 4.40 5.91 -4.53
CA TYR A 30 3.22 6.35 -3.82
C TYR A 30 3.65 7.41 -2.78
N PRO A 31 2.88 8.49 -2.60
CA PRO A 31 3.19 9.47 -1.58
C PRO A 31 3.08 8.83 -0.19
N THR A 32 3.69 9.44 0.82
CA THR A 32 3.57 8.97 2.20
C THR A 32 2.22 9.36 2.78
N CYS A 33 1.47 8.43 3.38
CA CYS A 33 0.23 8.80 4.08
C CYS A 33 0.58 9.65 5.32
N ASN A 34 -0.14 10.75 5.52
CA ASN A 34 0.14 11.71 6.59
C ASN A 34 -1.11 12.09 7.41
N ALA A 35 -2.29 11.56 7.06
CA ALA A 35 -3.52 11.81 7.78
C ALA A 35 -4.48 10.61 7.65
N GLN A 36 -5.64 10.69 8.31
CA GLN A 36 -6.73 9.73 8.20
C GLN A 36 -8.00 10.41 7.67
N LYS A 37 -8.81 9.68 6.91
CA LYS A 37 -10.06 10.18 6.33
C LYS A 37 -11.16 9.13 6.39
N VAL A 38 -12.35 9.58 6.78
CA VAL A 38 -13.58 8.79 6.79
C VAL A 38 -13.84 8.19 5.40
N LYS A 39 -14.01 6.87 5.33
CA LYS A 39 -14.57 6.13 4.20
C LYS A 39 -15.93 5.61 4.65
N TYR A 40 -17.00 6.11 4.04
CA TYR A 40 -18.34 5.57 4.25
C TYR A 40 -18.46 4.21 3.58
N VAL A 41 -19.09 3.27 4.28
CA VAL A 41 -19.33 1.90 3.80
C VAL A 41 -20.79 1.78 3.35
N SER A 42 -21.74 2.13 4.22
CA SER A 42 -23.18 2.17 3.90
C SER A 42 -23.92 3.03 4.92
N GLY A 43 -24.84 3.89 4.46
CA GLY A 43 -25.62 4.77 5.35
C GLY A 43 -24.73 5.57 6.31
N SER A 44 -24.93 5.37 7.62
CA SER A 44 -24.14 5.99 8.70
C SER A 44 -22.91 5.17 9.12
N LEU A 45 -22.61 4.06 8.44
CA LEU A 45 -21.46 3.21 8.71
C LEU A 45 -20.20 3.72 8.00
N PHE A 46 -19.10 3.85 8.74
CA PHE A 46 -17.86 4.38 8.23
C PHE A 46 -16.62 3.79 8.91
N THR A 47 -15.47 3.97 8.26
CA THR A 47 -14.16 3.62 8.81
C THR A 47 -13.14 4.74 8.58
N TYR A 48 -12.06 4.76 9.37
CA TYR A 48 -10.95 5.70 9.21
C TYR A 48 -9.79 5.03 8.48
N GLN A 49 -9.46 5.54 7.28
CA GLN A 49 -8.34 5.02 6.50
C GLN A 49 -7.25 6.07 6.29
N PRO A 50 -5.97 5.67 6.33
CA PRO A 50 -4.84 6.51 5.97
C PRO A 50 -4.98 7.08 4.56
N TYR A 51 -4.61 8.34 4.40
CA TYR A 51 -4.57 9.01 3.11
C TYR A 51 -3.46 10.06 3.07
N TYR A 52 -3.14 10.52 1.86
CA TYR A 52 -2.22 11.63 1.63
C TYR A 52 -3.00 12.93 1.39
N THR A 53 -2.74 13.95 2.20
CA THR A 53 -3.44 15.25 2.12
C THR A 53 -3.22 15.98 0.80
N GLY A 54 -2.07 15.83 0.15
CA GLY A 54 -1.77 16.57 -1.08
C GLY A 54 -2.64 16.17 -2.28
N THR A 55 -3.18 14.95 -2.30
CA THR A 55 -4.05 14.48 -3.40
C THR A 55 -5.41 13.96 -2.93
N GLY A 56 -5.61 13.79 -1.63
CA GLY A 56 -6.80 13.12 -1.09
C GLY A 56 -6.79 11.59 -1.31
N SER A 57 -5.73 11.04 -1.90
CA SER A 57 -5.64 9.62 -2.26
C SER A 57 -5.32 8.74 -1.06
N ARG A 58 -5.94 7.56 -1.03
CA ARG A 58 -5.61 6.47 -0.10
C ARG A 58 -4.55 5.51 -0.66
N ASN A 59 -4.14 5.71 -1.90
CA ASN A 59 -2.99 5.00 -2.48
C ASN A 59 -1.71 5.74 -2.07
N CYS A 60 -1.28 5.47 -0.85
CA CYS A 60 -0.11 6.05 -0.20
C CYS A 60 0.58 4.96 0.64
N VAL A 61 1.82 5.21 1.07
CA VAL A 61 2.63 4.26 1.86
C VAL A 61 2.99 4.81 3.23
N MET A 62 3.20 3.93 4.20
CA MET A 62 3.81 4.24 5.49
C MET A 62 4.69 3.08 5.93
N GLY A 63 5.84 3.39 6.50
CA GLY A 63 6.77 2.41 7.03
C GLY A 63 7.53 2.96 8.21
N TYR A 64 8.60 2.28 8.60
CA TYR A 64 9.41 2.61 9.77
C TYR A 64 9.79 4.10 9.83
N GLY A 65 9.56 4.72 10.99
CA GLY A 65 9.86 6.14 11.25
C GLY A 65 8.78 7.12 10.81
N ALA A 66 7.73 6.70 10.09
CA ALA A 66 6.58 7.55 9.82
C ALA A 66 5.87 7.92 11.13
N GLN A 67 5.45 9.18 11.25
CA GLN A 67 4.66 9.64 12.39
C GLN A 67 3.51 10.51 11.88
N SER A 68 2.27 10.05 12.05
CA SER A 68 1.10 10.76 11.52
C SER A 68 -0.23 10.24 12.07
N ASN A 69 -1.30 11.01 11.84
CA ASN A 69 -2.66 10.53 12.07
C ASN A 69 -3.05 9.34 11.17
N GLY A 70 -2.33 9.12 10.06
CA GLY A 70 -2.46 7.92 9.25
C GLY A 70 -1.90 6.69 9.97
N VAL A 71 -0.74 6.82 10.63
CA VAL A 71 -0.18 5.74 11.45
C VAL A 71 -1.10 5.42 12.62
N TYR A 72 -1.66 6.44 13.27
CA TYR A 72 -2.65 6.25 14.34
C TYR A 72 -3.87 5.44 13.86
N ALA A 73 -4.42 5.76 12.68
CA ALA A 73 -5.55 5.02 12.12
C ALA A 73 -5.18 3.56 11.78
N LEU A 74 -3.99 3.33 11.24
CA LEU A 74 -3.48 1.98 10.99
C LEU A 74 -3.35 1.19 12.31
N GLN A 75 -2.75 1.80 13.34
CA GLN A 75 -2.57 1.14 14.62
C GLN A 75 -3.90 0.80 15.28
N ASN A 76 -4.91 1.70 15.23
CA ASN A 76 -6.26 1.38 15.70
C ASN A 76 -6.87 0.21 14.93
N ALA A 77 -6.68 0.15 13.61
CA ALA A 77 -7.22 -0.95 12.83
C ALA A 77 -6.61 -2.30 13.26
N ILE A 78 -5.31 -2.31 13.51
CA ILE A 78 -4.62 -3.49 14.04
C ILE A 78 -5.11 -3.83 15.44
N ASP A 79 -5.22 -2.85 16.35
CA ASP A 79 -5.64 -3.03 17.74
C ASP A 79 -7.04 -3.66 17.86
N PHE A 80 -8.00 -3.16 17.07
CA PHE A 80 -9.38 -3.61 17.12
C PHE A 80 -9.64 -4.91 16.34
N CYS A 81 -8.99 -5.11 15.20
CA CYS A 81 -9.36 -6.19 14.27
C CYS A 81 -8.40 -7.38 14.27
N TYR A 82 -7.20 -7.22 14.82
CA TYR A 82 -6.18 -8.27 14.76
C TYR A 82 -5.62 -8.60 16.13
N ARG A 83 -5.04 -7.60 16.81
CA ARG A 83 -4.28 -7.82 18.05
C ARG A 83 -3.96 -6.52 18.76
N ASN A 84 -3.85 -6.60 20.07
CA ASN A 84 -3.52 -5.45 20.89
C ASN A 84 -2.10 -4.92 20.60
N ILE A 85 -2.01 -3.62 20.30
CA ILE A 85 -0.74 -2.89 20.12
C ILE A 85 -0.85 -1.47 20.68
N SER A 86 0.30 -0.81 20.88
CA SER A 86 0.32 0.62 21.19
C SER A 86 -0.24 1.45 20.02
N VAL A 87 -1.08 2.43 20.36
CA VAL A 87 -1.66 3.39 19.44
C VAL A 87 -1.13 4.78 19.77
N ASP A 88 0.04 5.12 19.23
CA ASP A 88 0.81 6.34 19.52
C ASP A 88 1.05 7.21 18.28
N GLY A 89 0.62 6.76 17.10
CA GLY A 89 0.83 7.44 15.83
C GLY A 89 2.27 7.36 15.30
N ILE A 90 3.13 6.51 15.87
CA ILE A 90 4.54 6.33 15.47
C ILE A 90 4.74 4.93 14.88
N TYR A 91 5.25 4.86 13.66
CA TYR A 91 5.53 3.60 12.98
C TYR A 91 6.88 3.05 13.46
N GLY A 92 6.90 2.56 14.70
CA GLY A 92 8.06 1.96 15.33
C GLY A 92 8.22 0.47 15.00
N PRO A 93 9.17 -0.22 15.66
CA PRO A 93 9.40 -1.66 15.49
C PRO A 93 8.14 -2.50 15.72
N GLN A 94 7.34 -2.16 16.75
CA GLN A 94 6.11 -2.88 17.08
C GLN A 94 5.06 -2.75 15.98
N THR A 95 4.82 -1.53 15.46
CA THR A 95 3.88 -1.32 14.34
C THR A 95 4.34 -2.03 13.09
N ARG A 96 5.65 -2.00 12.77
CA ARG A 96 6.21 -2.75 11.63
C ARG A 96 5.96 -4.25 11.75
N GLN A 97 6.23 -4.82 12.93
CA GLN A 97 5.99 -6.24 13.18
C GLN A 97 4.49 -6.58 13.07
N ALA A 98 3.62 -5.73 13.60
CA ALA A 98 2.18 -5.96 13.53
C ALA A 98 1.65 -5.90 12.09
N VAL A 99 2.14 -4.95 11.27
CA VAL A 99 1.80 -4.91 9.83
C VAL A 99 2.30 -6.15 9.10
N TRP A 100 3.51 -6.59 9.41
CA TRP A 100 4.10 -7.82 8.86
C TRP A 100 3.27 -9.06 9.23
N ASP A 101 2.61 -9.08 10.38
CA ASP A 101 1.74 -10.20 10.76
C ASP A 101 0.35 -10.09 10.13
N VAL A 102 -0.24 -8.89 10.06
CA VAL A 102 -1.48 -8.65 9.29
C VAL A 102 -1.32 -9.11 7.85
N GLN A 103 -0.21 -8.75 7.20
CA GLN A 103 0.05 -9.18 5.82
C GLN A 103 0.10 -10.71 5.67
N ALA A 104 0.57 -11.42 6.69
CA ALA A 104 0.57 -12.88 6.69
C ALA A 104 -0.84 -13.45 6.86
N GLU A 105 -1.64 -12.90 7.78
CA GLU A 105 -3.03 -13.30 8.01
C GLU A 105 -3.90 -13.06 6.77
N GLU A 106 -3.66 -11.94 6.08
CA GLU A 106 -4.34 -11.54 4.85
C GLU A 106 -3.80 -12.20 3.57
N ASN A 107 -2.81 -13.10 3.69
CA ASN A 107 -2.19 -13.80 2.56
C ASN A 107 -1.66 -12.86 1.45
N VAL A 108 -1.11 -11.70 1.82
CA VAL A 108 -0.48 -10.75 0.90
C VAL A 108 1.04 -10.67 1.11
N GLY A 109 1.73 -9.88 0.27
CA GLY A 109 3.16 -9.65 0.42
C GLY A 109 3.52 -9.17 1.83
N ARG A 110 4.48 -9.87 2.46
CA ARG A 110 4.90 -9.69 3.85
C ARG A 110 6.19 -8.88 3.91
N ASP A 111 6.07 -7.56 3.84
CA ASP A 111 7.20 -6.62 3.80
C ASP A 111 7.26 -5.70 5.03
N GLY A 112 6.21 -5.70 5.86
CA GLY A 112 6.09 -4.83 7.03
C GLY A 112 5.95 -3.36 6.64
N VAL A 113 5.48 -3.07 5.43
CA VAL A 113 5.18 -1.73 4.94
C VAL A 113 3.68 -1.64 4.69
N TYR A 114 3.06 -0.58 5.21
CA TYR A 114 1.68 -0.29 4.86
C TYR A 114 1.64 0.34 3.47
N GLY A 115 0.88 -0.24 2.56
CA GLY A 115 0.67 0.27 1.21
C GLY A 115 -0.70 -0.10 0.65
N PRO A 116 -0.97 0.19 -0.63
CA PRO A 116 -2.28 -0.06 -1.24
C PRO A 116 -2.73 -1.53 -1.21
N VAL A 117 -1.80 -2.48 -1.23
CA VAL A 117 -2.09 -3.92 -1.11
C VAL A 117 -2.59 -4.21 0.30
N THR A 118 -1.79 -3.90 1.33
CA THR A 118 -2.17 -4.05 2.75
C THR A 118 -3.51 -3.36 3.05
N ARG A 119 -3.69 -2.11 2.61
CA ARG A 119 -4.92 -1.34 2.81
C ARG A 119 -6.17 -2.05 2.29
N LYS A 120 -6.06 -2.73 1.15
CA LYS A 120 -7.18 -3.39 0.47
C LYS A 120 -7.50 -4.77 1.03
N ALA A 121 -6.50 -5.44 1.60
CA ALA A 121 -6.68 -6.77 2.18
C ALA A 121 -7.14 -6.66 3.63
N MET A 122 -6.50 -5.81 4.43
CA MET A 122 -6.77 -5.77 5.87
C MET A 122 -8.19 -5.28 6.23
N GLU A 123 -8.71 -5.81 7.32
CA GLU A 123 -9.91 -5.35 7.98
C GLU A 123 -9.73 -3.97 8.62
N TRP A 124 -10.84 -3.23 8.68
CA TRP A 124 -10.90 -1.94 9.34
C TRP A 124 -12.04 -1.87 10.36
N PRO A 125 -11.86 -1.13 11.47
CA PRO A 125 -12.92 -0.85 12.42
C PRO A 125 -14.07 -0.11 11.73
N LEU A 126 -15.26 -0.64 11.91
CA LEU A 126 -16.51 -0.08 11.43
C LEU A 126 -17.20 0.65 12.57
N TYR A 127 -17.56 1.90 12.32
CA TYR A 127 -18.28 2.74 13.26
C TYR A 127 -19.63 3.13 12.67
N GLU A 128 -20.63 3.30 13.52
CA GLU A 128 -21.91 3.89 13.16
C GLU A 128 -22.00 5.31 13.73
N GLY A 129 -22.37 6.28 12.90
CA GLY A 129 -22.68 7.64 13.35
C GLY A 129 -24.12 7.76 13.86
N GLY A 130 -24.41 8.79 14.66
CA GLY A 130 -25.75 9.09 15.17
C GLY A 130 -25.90 8.92 16.67
N ARG A 131 -27.12 9.11 17.18
CA ARG A 131 -27.41 9.06 18.62
C ARG A 131 -27.30 7.62 19.12
N GLY A 132 -26.24 7.33 19.89
CA GLY A 132 -25.91 5.96 20.32
C GLY A 132 -25.03 5.17 19.34
N GLY A 133 -24.46 5.85 18.34
CA GLY A 133 -23.48 5.27 17.44
C GLY A 133 -22.15 4.94 18.12
N GLY A 134 -21.38 4.02 17.55
CA GLY A 134 -20.14 3.51 18.13
C GLY A 134 -19.50 2.43 17.26
N PHE A 135 -18.51 1.73 17.80
CA PHE A 135 -17.87 0.60 17.14
C PHE A 135 -18.88 -0.54 16.89
N LYS A 136 -18.87 -1.11 15.69
CA LYS A 136 -19.79 -2.17 15.24
C LYS A 136 -19.12 -3.48 14.87
N GLY A 137 -17.80 -3.49 14.74
CA GLY A 137 -17.04 -4.66 14.33
C GLY A 137 -15.96 -4.29 13.33
N CYS A 138 -15.37 -5.30 12.73
CA CYS A 138 -14.35 -5.16 11.70
C CYS A 138 -14.93 -5.56 10.34
N THR A 139 -14.50 -4.88 9.29
CA THR A 139 -14.97 -5.13 7.93
C THR A 139 -13.81 -5.10 6.96
N GLU A 140 -13.81 -6.02 5.99
CA GLU A 140 -12.94 -5.93 4.83
C GLU A 140 -13.30 -4.69 3.99
N PRO A 141 -12.34 -4.09 3.27
CA PRO A 141 -12.57 -2.87 2.49
C PRO A 141 -13.40 -3.09 1.21
N GLY A 142 -13.79 -4.33 0.91
CA GLY A 142 -14.43 -4.78 -0.32
C GLY A 142 -15.96 -4.73 -0.27
N PHE A 143 -16.51 -3.54 -0.45
CA PHE A 143 -17.77 -3.38 -1.18
C PHE A 143 -17.47 -2.53 -2.41
#